data_AF-A0A832VEA7-F1
#
_entry.id   AF-A0A832VEA7-F1
#
_cell.length_a   1.000
_cell.length_b   1.000
_cell.length_c   1.000
_cell.angle_alpha   90.00
_cell.angle_beta   90.00
_cell.angle_gamma   90.00
#
_symmetry.space_group_name_H-M   'P 1'
#
loop_
_entity.id
_entity.type
_entity.pdbx_description
1 polymer ?
#
loop_
_entity_poly.entity_id
_entity_poly.type
_entity_poly.pdbx_seq_one_letter_code
_entity_poly.pdbx_strand_id
1 'polypeptide(L)' 'MEGLNIEIKKSLVNSLSRCDWIEDDISKGITAAFKENDIGMKEGYQTLYLAILGVEKGPRLAPILAELAREHVIHLLG' A
#
# COMPACT_ATOMS: atom_id res chain seq x y z
N MET A 1 -9.73 -15.57 2.24
CA MET A 1 -9.22 -14.23 1.90
C MET A 1 -7.74 -14.39 1.70
N GLU A 2 -7.31 -14.55 0.45
CA GLU A 2 -5.87 -14.53 0.15
C GLU A 2 -5.38 -13.11 0.42
N GLY A 3 -4.49 -12.95 1.40
CA GLY A 3 -3.82 -11.67 1.63
C GLY A 3 -3.00 -11.24 0.42
N LEU A 4 -2.37 -10.06 0.47
CA LEU A 4 -1.51 -9.57 -0.61
C LEU A 4 -0.53 -10.68 -1.08
N ASN A 5 -0.60 -11.03 -2.37
CA ASN A 5 0.35 -11.93 -3.02
C ASN A 5 1.77 -11.36 -2.93
N ILE A 6 2.78 -12.23 -2.90
CA ILE A 6 4.21 -11.87 -2.86
C ILE A 6 4.58 -10.87 -3.97
N GLU A 7 4.00 -11.00 -5.16
CA GLU A 7 4.31 -10.11 -6.29
C GLU A 7 3.88 -8.67 -6.03
N ILE A 8 2.65 -8.46 -5.58
CA ILE A 8 2.17 -7.10 -5.27
C ILE A 8 2.87 -6.51 -4.05
N LYS A 9 3.22 -7.32 -3.04
CA LYS A 9 4.03 -6.86 -1.91
C LYS A 9 5.37 -6.29 -2.37
N LYS A 10 6.07 -7.01 -3.26
CA LYS A 10 7.34 -6.55 -3.83
C LYS A 10 7.18 -5.28 -4.65
N SER A 11 6.13 -5.19 -5.47
CA SER A 11 5.85 -4.00 -6.28
C SER A 11 5.56 -2.78 -5.38
N LEU A 12 4.72 -2.95 -4.35
CA LEU A 12 4.43 -1.90 -3.36
C LEU A 12 5.70 -1.47 -2.63
N VAL A 13 6.49 -2.40 -2.10
CA VAL A 13 7.76 -2.09 -1.43
C VAL A 13 8.68 -1.31 -2.36
N ASN A 14 8.86 -1.75 -3.61
CA ASN A 14 9.72 -1.06 -4.56
C ASN A 14 9.21 0.36 -4.90
N SER A 15 7.90 0.54 -5.10
CA SER A 15 7.32 1.84 -5.42
C SER A 15 7.36 2.80 -4.23
N LEU A 16 6.97 2.33 -3.03
CA LEU A 16 6.98 3.10 -1.79
C LEU A 16 8.41 3.40 -1.30
N SER A 17 9.38 2.58 -1.69
CA SER A 17 10.81 2.83 -1.43
C SER A 17 11.43 3.91 -2.33
N ARG A 18 10.70 4.47 -3.28
CA ARG A 18 11.23 5.48 -4.21
C ARG A 18 10.45 6.79 -4.22
N CYS A 19 9.35 6.86 -3.48
CA CYS A 19 8.51 8.05 -3.42
C CYS A 19 8.93 9.02 -2.30
N ASP A 20 8.52 10.28 -2.41
CA ASP A 20 8.89 11.36 -1.49
C ASP A 20 8.16 11.34 -0.12
N TRP A 21 7.62 10.18 0.27
CA TRP A 21 6.89 9.94 1.53
C TRP A 21 5.89 11.04 1.95
N ILE A 22 5.16 11.56 0.98
CA ILE A 22 4.02 12.48 1.17
C ILE A 22 2.74 11.80 0.68
N GLU A 23 1.58 12.23 1.20
CA GLU A 23 0.26 11.61 0.91
C GLU A 23 0.03 11.38 -0.59
N ASP A 24 0.26 12.41 -1.40
CA ASP A 24 0.02 12.36 -2.86
C ASP A 24 0.91 11.32 -3.54
N ASP A 25 2.19 11.25 -3.17
CA ASP A 25 3.15 10.35 -3.82
C ASP A 25 3.03 8.91 -3.31
N ILE A 26 2.65 8.72 -2.05
CA ILE A 26 2.25 7.41 -1.51
C ILE A 26 1.05 6.88 -2.28
N SER A 27 0.00 7.70 -2.44
CA SER A 27 -1.22 7.34 -3.17
C SER A 27 -0.92 6.98 -4.63
N LYS A 28 -0.09 7.79 -5.31
CA LYS A 28 0.36 7.50 -6.69
C LYS A 28 1.15 6.20 -6.77
N GLY A 29 2.10 5.97 -5.85
CA GLY A 29 2.91 4.74 -5.83
C GLY A 29 2.07 3.48 -5.64
N ILE A 30 1.12 3.51 -4.71
CA ILE A 30 0.17 2.41 -4.48
C ILE A 30 -0.67 2.15 -5.74
N THR A 31 -1.21 3.22 -6.32
CA THR A 31 -2.05 3.16 -7.53
C THR A 31 -1.26 2.60 -8.71
N ALA A 32 0.01 3.00 -8.86
CA ALA A 32 0.89 2.48 -9.91
C ALA A 32 1.15 0.98 -9.72
N ALA A 33 1.51 0.55 -8.51
CA ALA A 33 1.73 -0.85 -8.19
C ALA A 33 0.49 -1.71 -8.48
N PHE A 34 -0.72 -1.24 -8.16
CA PHE A 34 -1.94 -1.95 -8.49
C PHE A 34 -2.18 -2.06 -9.99
N LYS A 35 -1.97 -0.99 -10.76
CA LYS A 35 -2.11 -1.01 -12.22
C LYS A 35 -1.12 -1.96 -12.89
N GLU A 36 0.13 -1.97 -12.44
CA GLU A 36 1.19 -2.83 -12.98
C GLU A 36 0.92 -4.33 -12.75
N ASN A 37 0.16 -4.66 -11.71
CA ASN A 37 -0.19 -6.05 -11.35
C ASN A 37 -1.65 -6.41 -11.71
N ASP A 38 -2.33 -5.58 -12.51
CA ASP A 38 -3.75 -5.75 -12.90
C ASP A 38 -4.71 -5.95 -11.71
N ILE A 39 -4.43 -5.26 -10.60
CA ILE A 39 -5.25 -5.30 -9.39
C ILE A 39 -6.28 -4.17 -9.43
N GLY A 40 -7.54 -4.54 -9.20
CA GLY A 40 -8.62 -3.56 -9.06
C GLY A 40 -8.37 -2.66 -7.84
N MET A 41 -8.43 -1.33 -8.04
CA MET A 41 -8.13 -0.33 -6.99
C MET A 41 -8.85 -0.60 -5.67
N LYS A 42 -10.15 -0.90 -5.76
CA LYS A 42 -10.99 -1.15 -4.57
C LYS A 42 -10.48 -2.35 -3.77
N GLU A 43 -10.20 -3.46 -4.45
CA GLU A 43 -9.67 -4.68 -3.83
C GLU A 43 -8.26 -4.45 -3.30
N GLY A 44 -7.37 -3.84 -4.11
CA GLY A 44 -6.01 -3.53 -3.71
C GLY A 44 -5.95 -2.68 -2.43
N TYR A 45 -6.75 -1.60 -2.36
CA TYR A 45 -6.82 -0.78 -1.15
C TYR A 45 -7.40 -1.52 0.04
N GLN A 46 -8.43 -2.36 -0.13
CA GLN A 46 -8.98 -3.17 0.97
C GLN A 46 -7.94 -4.15 1.53
N THR A 47 -7.21 -4.84 0.65
CA THR A 47 -6.18 -5.80 1.05
C THR A 47 -5.00 -5.08 1.71
N LEU A 48 -4.62 -3.89 1.22
CA LEU A 48 -3.58 -3.07 1.83
C LEU A 48 -3.99 -2.56 3.21
N TYR A 49 -5.26 -2.15 3.37
CA TYR A 49 -5.83 -1.76 4.66
C TYR A 49 -5.77 -2.91 5.67
N LEU A 50 -6.16 -4.10 5.22
CA LEU A 50 -6.14 -5.30 6.04
C LEU A 50 -4.71 -5.69 6.43
N ALA A 51 -3.76 -5.53 5.53
CA ALA A 51 -2.35 -5.85 5.78
C ALA A 51 -1.67 -4.90 6.76
N ILE A 52 -1.94 -3.59 6.68
CA ILE A 52 -1.29 -2.58 7.53
C ILE A 52 -2.03 -2.37 8.85
N LEU A 53 -3.36 -2.28 8.81
CA LEU A 53 -4.20 -1.86 9.94
C LEU A 53 -5.02 -3.01 10.54
N GLY A 54 -5.02 -4.20 9.93
CA GLY A 54 -5.78 -5.36 10.41
C GLY A 54 -7.30 -5.21 10.29
N VAL A 55 -7.78 -4.22 9.55
CA VAL A 55 -9.22 -3.96 9.35
C VAL A 55 -9.53 -3.81 7.86
N GLU A 56 -10.77 -4.13 7.46
CA GLU A 56 -11.16 -4.13 6.04
C GLU A 56 -11.54 -2.74 5.49
N LYS A 57 -11.83 -1.78 6.36
CA LYS A 57 -12.41 -0.48 6.02
C LYS A 57 -11.98 0.58 7.03
N GLY A 58 -11.83 1.82 6.56
CA GLY A 58 -11.58 2.98 7.40
C GLY A 58 -11.36 4.25 6.57
N PRO A 59 -10.83 5.33 7.17
CA PRO A 59 -10.48 6.55 6.44
C PRO A 59 -9.38 6.31 5.39
N ARG A 60 -9.12 7.31 4.54
CA ARG A 60 -8.15 7.18 3.45
C ARG A 60 -6.80 6.68 3.96
N LEU A 61 -6.26 5.65 3.30
CA LEU A 61 -5.05 4.97 3.73
C LEU A 61 -3.80 5.84 3.55
N ALA A 62 -3.67 6.55 2.42
CA ALA A 62 -2.50 7.37 2.12
C ALA A 62 -2.15 8.40 3.22
N PRO A 63 -3.09 9.21 3.76
CA PRO A 63 -2.77 10.11 4.86
C PRO A 63 -2.36 9.37 6.13
N ILE A 64 -2.96 8.21 6.45
CA ILE A 64 -2.53 7.39 7.59
C ILE A 64 -1.08 6.93 7.39
N LEU A 65 -0.72 6.46 6.19
CA LEU A 65 0.63 6.01 5.88
C LEU A 65 1.66 7.15 5.93
N ALA A 66 1.26 8.37 5.55
CA ALA A 66 2.12 9.56 5.61
C ALA A 66 2.47 9.96 7.06
N GLU A 67 1.57 9.70 8.01
CA GLU A 67 1.83 9.89 9.45
C GLU A 67 2.68 8.76 10.07
N LEU A 68 2.81 7.62 9.38
CA LEU A 68 3.63 6.50 9.80
C LEU A 68 5.07 6.63 9.26
N ALA A 69 6.02 6.10 10.01
CA ALA A 69 7.40 5.99 9.55
C ALA A 69 7.47 5.08 8.31
N ARG A 70 8.14 5.56 7.27
CA ARG A 70 8.35 4.82 6.01
C ARG A 70 8.85 3.41 6.19
N GLU A 71 9.88 3.26 7.01
CA GLU A 71 10.51 1.99 7.31
C GLU A 71 9.53 1.01 7.96
N HIS A 72 8.63 1.51 8.80
CA HIS A 72 7.60 0.70 9.45
C HIS A 72 6.59 0.15 8.44
N VAL A 73 6.10 1.00 7.53
CA VAL A 73 5.16 0.59 6.47
C VAL A 73 5.80 -0.42 5.53
N ILE A 74 7.06 -0.19 5.13
CA ILE A 74 7.80 -1.14 4.28
C ILE A 74 7.96 -2.49 4.98
N HIS A 75 8.32 -2.49 6.28
CA HIS A 75 8.46 -3.70 7.08
C HIS A 75 7.15 -4.51 7.20
N LEU A 76 6.00 -3.83 7.30
CA LEU A 76 4.70 -4.50 7.36
C LEU A 76 4.29 -5.17 6.03
N LEU A 77 4.78 -4.66 4.90
CA LEU A 77 4.40 -5.16 3.58
C LEU A 77 5.13 -6.44 3.16
N GLY A 78 6.29 -6.76 3.75
CA GLY A 78 7.04 -7.97 3.43
C GLY A 78 8.46 -7.96 3.94
#